data_AF-A0A246K4V9-F1
#
_entry.id   AF-A0A246K4V9-F1
#
_cell.length_a   1.000
_cell.length_b   1.000
_cell.length_c   1.000
_cell.angle_alpha   90.00
_cell.angle_beta   90.00
_cell.angle_gamma   90.00
#
_symmetry.space_group_name_H-M   'P 1'
#
loop_
_entity.id
_entity.type
_entity.pdbx_description
1 polymer ?
#
loop_
_entity_poly.entity_id
_entity_poly.type
_entity_poly.pdbx_seq_one_letter_code
_entity_poly.pdbx_strand_id
1 'polypeptide(L)'
;MNDATQIADLSLRLLGRPLEELDGDERRVLDAIAERRLTSRDAADLVDQESSFGARLSDHVAAVGGSWGFIILFTVVLLGWMLLNSEILARWGLAFDPYPFIFLNLMLSTLAAVQAPIIMMSQNRASAKDRIAAGLDYEINLRAELEIMRLHHKMDELMGEVKGLKR
;
A
#
# COMPACT_ATOMS: atom_id res chain seq x y z
N MET A 1 14.34 -3.54 26.44
CA MET A 1 13.74 -4.01 27.71
C MET A 1 12.30 -4.53 27.53
N ASN A 2 11.83 -4.90 26.32
CA ASN A 2 10.38 -4.98 26.11
C ASN A 2 9.81 -6.16 25.30
N ASP A 3 10.58 -6.99 24.57
CA ASP A 3 9.96 -8.06 23.76
C ASP A 3 9.27 -9.12 24.62
N ALA A 4 9.96 -9.68 25.62
CA ALA A 4 9.36 -10.66 26.53
C ALA A 4 8.13 -10.10 27.29
N THR A 5 8.18 -8.82 27.68
CA THR A 5 7.07 -8.14 28.36
C THR A 5 5.90 -7.85 27.41
N GLN A 6 6.18 -7.51 26.15
CA GLN A 6 5.15 -7.27 25.13
C GLN A 6 4.46 -8.56 24.71
N ILE A 7 5.21 -9.65 24.54
CA ILE A 7 4.62 -10.95 24.19
C ILE A 7 3.74 -11.45 25.35
N ALA A 8 4.18 -11.26 26.61
CA ALA A 8 3.36 -11.57 27.79
C ALA A 8 2.08 -10.71 27.89
N ASP A 9 2.15 -9.42 27.55
CA ASP A 9 0.95 -8.56 27.47
C ASP A 9 0.02 -8.99 26.32
N LEU A 10 0.58 -9.38 25.16
CA LEU A 10 -0.18 -9.92 24.03
C LEU A 10 -0.89 -11.23 24.39
N SER A 11 -0.22 -12.14 25.11
CA SER A 11 -0.83 -13.39 25.56
C SER A 11 -2.02 -13.11 26.48
N LEU A 12 -1.87 -12.18 27.44
CA LEU A 12 -2.97 -11.81 28.33
C LEU A 12 -4.12 -11.14 27.58
N ARG A 13 -3.85 -10.27 26.61
CA ARG A 13 -4.91 -9.56 25.85
C ARG A 13 -5.65 -10.42 24.84
N LEU A 14 -4.93 -11.24 24.08
CA LEU A 14 -5.53 -12.08 23.04
C LEU A 14 -6.04 -13.40 23.60
N LEU A 15 -5.29 -13.96 24.54
CA LEU A 15 -5.50 -15.33 25.01
C LEU A 15 -6.10 -15.38 26.42
N GLY A 16 -5.99 -14.32 27.22
CA GLY A 16 -6.49 -14.30 28.60
C GLY A 16 -5.72 -15.24 29.54
N ARG A 17 -4.59 -15.77 29.09
CA ARG A 17 -3.75 -16.73 29.81
C ARG A 17 -2.29 -16.27 29.86
N PRO A 18 -1.57 -16.57 30.94
CA PRO A 18 -0.14 -16.34 31.01
C PRO A 18 0.58 -17.22 29.98
N LEU A 19 1.71 -16.70 29.49
CA LEU A 19 2.52 -17.29 28.41
C LEU A 19 3.06 -18.69 28.75
N GLU A 20 3.07 -19.04 30.03
CA GLU A 20 3.50 -20.32 30.61
C GLU A 20 2.45 -21.44 30.48
N GLU A 21 1.18 -21.08 30.26
CA GLU A 21 0.05 -22.03 30.11
C GLU A 21 -0.28 -22.33 28.63
N LEU A 22 0.46 -21.73 27.70
CA LEU A 22 0.23 -21.88 26.26
C LEU A 22 0.88 -23.16 25.74
N ASP A 23 0.19 -23.80 24.80
CA ASP A 23 0.77 -24.93 24.08
C ASP A 23 1.90 -24.47 23.12
N GLY A 24 2.78 -25.40 22.72
CA GLY A 24 3.90 -25.10 21.84
C GLY A 24 3.49 -24.48 20.51
N ASP A 25 2.33 -24.86 19.99
CA ASP A 25 1.76 -24.33 18.75
C ASP A 25 1.23 -22.89 18.94
N GLU A 26 0.49 -22.64 20.03
CA GLU A 26 -0.02 -21.32 20.36
C GLU A 26 1.11 -20.31 20.59
N ARG A 27 2.17 -20.74 21.28
CA ARG A 27 3.35 -19.88 21.56
C ARG A 27 4.08 -19.48 20.27
N ARG A 28 4.24 -20.42 19.33
CA ARG A 28 4.86 -20.14 18.02
C ARG A 28 4.08 -19.10 17.21
N VAL A 29 2.75 -19.21 17.20
CA VAL A 29 1.92 -18.23 16.50
C VAL A 29 1.95 -16.87 17.20
N LEU A 30 1.97 -16.85 18.54
CA LEU A 30 2.08 -15.61 19.32
C LEU A 30 3.42 -14.89 19.07
N ASP A 31 4.54 -15.64 19.03
CA ASP A 31 5.86 -15.10 18.73
C ASP A 31 5.91 -14.52 17.30
N ALA A 32 5.32 -15.22 16.32
CA ALA A 32 5.22 -14.74 14.94
C ALA A 32 4.38 -13.44 14.82
N ILE A 33 3.32 -13.28 15.62
CA ILE A 33 2.54 -12.04 15.70
C ILE A 33 3.40 -10.90 16.28
N ALA A 34 4.16 -11.16 17.35
CA ALA A 34 4.96 -10.15 18.03
C ALA A 34 6.11 -9.62 17.17
N GLU A 35 6.90 -10.51 16.56
CA GLU A 35 8.02 -10.14 15.68
C GLU A 35 7.56 -9.26 14.50
N ARG A 36 6.39 -9.59 13.92
CA ARG A 36 5.88 -8.86 12.75
C ARG A 36 5.29 -7.50 13.11
N ARG A 37 4.66 -7.38 14.28
CA ARG A 37 4.06 -6.12 14.76
C ARG A 37 5.11 -5.03 14.96
N LEU A 38 6.32 -5.40 15.39
CA LEU A 38 7.46 -4.50 15.50
C LEU A 38 7.89 -3.97 14.12
N THR A 39 8.01 -4.86 13.14
CA THR A 39 8.38 -4.51 11.76
C THR A 39 7.34 -3.60 11.08
N SER A 40 6.05 -3.81 11.34
CA SER A 40 4.96 -3.03 10.74
C SER A 40 4.86 -1.60 11.30
N ARG A 41 5.08 -1.41 12.62
CA ARG A 41 5.07 -0.08 13.25
C ARG A 41 6.17 0.82 12.69
N ASP A 42 7.39 0.31 12.57
CA ASP A 42 8.49 1.08 11.99
C ASP A 42 8.19 1.51 10.54
N ALA A 43 7.53 0.65 9.77
CA ALA A 43 7.12 0.99 8.40
C ALA A 43 5.99 2.04 8.35
N ALA A 44 5.06 2.03 9.31
CA ALA A 44 3.95 2.99 9.39
C ALA A 44 4.41 4.38 9.85
N ASP A 45 5.32 4.45 10.82
CA ASP A 45 5.87 5.71 11.32
C ASP A 45 6.69 6.46 10.24
N LEU A 46 7.30 5.74 9.29
CA LEU A 46 7.94 6.34 8.11
C LEU A 46 6.95 6.94 7.11
N VAL A 47 5.73 6.41 7.03
CA VAL A 47 4.68 6.90 6.10
C VAL A 47 4.00 8.15 6.65
N ASP A 48 3.77 8.21 7.96
CA ASP A 48 3.04 9.32 8.60
C ASP A 48 3.86 10.63 8.64
N GLN A 49 5.19 10.53 8.63
CA GLN A 49 6.09 11.68 8.61
C GLN A 49 6.08 12.47 7.28
N GLU A 50 5.57 11.91 6.18
CA GLU A 50 5.51 12.57 4.86
C GLU A 50 4.22 13.38 4.60
N SER A 51 3.49 13.81 5.63
CA SER A 51 2.27 14.63 5.47
C SER A 51 2.57 16.11 5.13
N SER A 52 3.25 16.36 4.01
CA SER A 52 3.51 17.71 3.49
C SER A 52 2.58 18.11 2.33
N PHE A 53 2.45 19.42 2.10
CA PHE A 53 1.64 20.04 1.05
C PHE A 53 1.98 19.50 -0.36
N GLY A 54 3.26 19.16 -0.60
CA GLY A 54 3.72 18.56 -1.85
C GLY A 54 3.16 17.16 -2.11
N ALA A 55 2.90 16.38 -1.05
CA ALA A 55 2.33 15.04 -1.17
C ALA A 55 0.89 15.11 -1.70
N ARG A 56 0.08 16.05 -1.20
CA ARG A 56 -1.32 16.22 -1.64
C ARG A 56 -1.40 16.67 -3.10
N LEU A 57 -0.46 17.49 -3.56
CA LEU A 57 -0.39 17.94 -4.94
C LEU A 57 0.00 16.81 -5.90
N SER A 58 1.03 16.03 -5.56
CA SER A 58 1.45 14.86 -6.36
C SER A 58 0.32 13.83 -6.52
N ASP A 59 -0.46 13.58 -5.48
CA ASP A 59 -1.58 12.62 -5.52
C ASP A 59 -2.67 13.06 -6.49
N HIS A 60 -2.96 14.36 -6.47
CA HIS A 60 -3.95 14.94 -7.38
C HIS A 60 -3.45 14.94 -8.82
N VAL A 61 -2.18 15.28 -9.05
CA VAL A 61 -1.56 15.29 -10.38
C VAL A 61 -1.48 13.86 -10.96
N ALA A 62 -1.13 12.86 -10.15
CA ALA A 62 -1.10 11.46 -10.57
C ALA A 62 -2.50 10.93 -10.93
N ALA A 63 -3.52 11.26 -10.11
CA ALA A 63 -4.89 10.86 -10.36
C ALA A 63 -5.49 11.52 -11.62
N VAL A 64 -5.18 12.80 -11.87
CA VAL A 64 -5.66 13.54 -13.05
C VAL A 64 -4.91 13.10 -14.31
N GLY A 65 -3.59 12.92 -14.23
CA GLY A 65 -2.77 12.48 -15.36
C GLY A 65 -3.05 11.04 -15.83
N GLY A 66 -3.58 10.18 -14.96
CA GLY A 66 -3.96 8.80 -15.29
C GLY A 66 -5.34 8.62 -15.91
N SER A 67 -6.14 9.68 -16.05
CA SER A 67 -7.49 9.59 -16.61
C SER A 67 -7.48 9.48 -18.13
N TRP A 68 -8.28 8.55 -18.67
CA TRP A 68 -8.52 8.42 -20.11
C TRP A 68 -9.01 9.72 -20.77
N GLY A 69 -9.80 10.52 -20.05
CA GLY A 69 -10.27 11.82 -20.56
C GLY A 69 -9.15 12.86 -20.70
N PHE A 70 -8.18 12.85 -19.78
CA PHE A 70 -7.02 13.74 -19.85
C PHE A 70 -6.12 13.39 -21.05
N ILE A 71 -5.89 12.10 -21.30
CA ILE A 71 -5.10 11.61 -22.45
C ILE A 71 -5.73 12.09 -23.76
N ILE A 72 -7.04 11.90 -23.94
CA ILE A 72 -7.75 12.31 -25.16
C ILE A 72 -7.68 13.82 -25.36
N LEU A 73 -7.97 14.63 -24.33
CA LEU A 73 -7.89 16.09 -24.40
C LEU A 73 -6.47 16.54 -24.75
N PHE A 74 -5.46 15.96 -24.10
CA PHE A 74 -4.05 16.27 -24.32
C PHE A 74 -3.63 15.97 -25.77
N THR A 75 -4.03 14.82 -26.31
CA THR A 75 -3.79 14.46 -27.72
C THR A 75 -4.47 15.44 -28.67
N VAL A 76 -5.72 15.83 -28.42
CA VAL A 76 -6.44 16.81 -29.25
C VAL A 76 -5.74 18.17 -29.25
N VAL A 77 -5.28 18.64 -28.09
CA VAL A 77 -4.53 19.90 -27.97
C VAL A 77 -3.21 19.84 -28.73
N LEU A 78 -2.46 18.73 -28.64
CA LEU A 78 -1.21 18.54 -29.39
C LEU A 78 -1.45 18.55 -30.90
N LEU A 79 -2.45 17.81 -31.39
CA LEU A 79 -2.79 17.79 -32.81
C LEU A 79 -3.27 19.17 -33.28
N GLY A 80 -4.07 19.86 -32.46
CA GLY A 80 -4.49 21.24 -32.73
C GLY A 80 -3.31 22.20 -32.83
N TRP A 81 -2.32 22.08 -31.94
CA TRP A 81 -1.10 22.90 -31.99
C TRP A 81 -0.27 22.63 -33.25
N MET A 82 -0.11 21.36 -33.62
CA MET A 82 0.60 20.94 -34.83
C MET A 82 -0.09 21.47 -36.09
N LEU A 83 -1.42 21.32 -36.20
CA LEU A 83 -2.22 21.84 -37.31
C LEU A 83 -2.16 23.37 -37.40
N LEU A 84 -2.26 24.08 -36.26
CA LEU A 84 -2.20 25.55 -36.25
C LEU A 84 -0.82 26.07 -36.69
N ASN A 85 0.26 25.47 -36.19
CA ASN A 85 1.62 25.88 -36.60
C ASN A 85 1.93 25.50 -38.06
N SER A 86 1.49 24.33 -38.52
CA SER A 86 1.80 23.83 -39.88
C SER A 86 0.88 24.37 -40.99
N GLU A 87 -0.42 24.55 -40.75
CA GLU A 87 -1.35 25.01 -41.78
C GLU A 87 -1.61 26.50 -41.75
N ILE A 88 -1.69 27.12 -40.58
CA ILE A 88 -2.11 28.53 -40.46
C ILE A 88 -0.87 29.42 -40.42
N LEU A 89 0.04 29.16 -39.48
CA LEU A 89 1.21 30.01 -39.25
C LEU A 89 2.30 29.83 -40.31
N ALA A 90 2.52 28.61 -40.82
CA ALA A 90 3.47 28.37 -41.90
C ALA A 90 3.01 28.97 -43.24
N ARG A 91 1.70 28.97 -43.54
CA ARG A 91 1.16 29.64 -44.74
C ARG A 91 1.29 31.15 -44.68
N TRP A 92 1.38 31.73 -43.48
CA TRP A 92 1.53 33.18 -43.23
C TRP A 92 2.99 33.61 -43.03
N GLY A 93 3.95 32.67 -43.09
CA GLY A 93 5.39 32.97 -42.92
C GLY A 93 5.82 33.31 -41.48
N LEU A 94 4.94 33.13 -40.50
CA LEU A 94 5.17 33.39 -39.06
C LEU A 94 5.19 32.09 -38.24
N ALA A 95 5.65 30.97 -38.83
CA ALA A 95 5.73 29.69 -38.13
C ALA A 95 6.61 29.79 -36.88
N PHE A 96 5.96 29.76 -35.71
CA PHE A 96 6.61 29.84 -34.40
C PHE A 96 7.34 28.53 -34.06
N ASP A 97 6.72 27.38 -34.38
CA ASP A 97 7.31 26.05 -34.22
C ASP A 97 7.14 25.22 -35.52
N PRO A 98 7.98 25.45 -36.55
CA PRO A 98 7.92 24.69 -37.80
C PRO A 98 8.28 23.22 -37.58
N TYR A 99 7.80 22.33 -38.45
CA TYR A 99 8.24 20.93 -38.48
C TYR A 99 9.79 20.90 -38.53
N PRO A 100 10.48 20.24 -37.57
CA PRO A 100 10.06 19.07 -36.78
C PRO A 100 9.52 19.34 -35.34
N PHE A 101 9.00 20.54 -35.04
CA PHE A 101 8.38 20.91 -33.75
C PHE A 101 9.31 20.81 -32.53
N ILE A 102 10.44 21.50 -32.58
CA ILE A 102 11.49 21.46 -31.55
C ILE A 102 10.96 21.96 -30.20
N PHE A 103 10.13 23.00 -30.21
CA PHE A 103 9.60 23.58 -28.97
C PHE A 103 8.61 22.62 -28.29
N LEU A 104 7.70 22.04 -29.06
CA LEU A 104 6.76 21.03 -28.56
C LEU A 104 7.51 19.80 -28.03
N ASN A 105 8.56 19.33 -28.73
CA ASN A 105 9.38 18.22 -28.27
C ASN A 105 10.07 18.52 -26.92
N LEU A 106 10.63 19.72 -26.77
CA LEU A 106 11.26 20.15 -25.51
C LEU A 106 10.24 20.19 -24.37
N MET A 107 9.06 20.77 -24.60
CA MET A 107 7.98 20.82 -23.60
C MET A 107 7.54 19.42 -23.17
N LEU A 108 7.31 18.51 -24.12
CA LEU A 108 6.93 17.12 -23.82
C LEU A 108 8.00 16.39 -23.02
N SER A 109 9.28 16.59 -23.39
CA SER A 109 10.41 15.98 -22.69
C SER A 109 10.51 16.46 -21.24
N THR A 110 10.35 17.77 -20.99
CA THR A 110 10.33 18.32 -19.63
C THR A 110 9.11 17.84 -18.85
N LEU A 111 7.93 17.77 -19.49
CA LEU A 111 6.71 17.25 -18.85
C LEU A 111 6.89 15.80 -18.40
N ALA A 112 7.42 14.94 -19.27
CA ALA A 112 7.70 13.54 -18.95
C ALA A 112 8.75 13.40 -17.84
N ALA A 113 9.82 14.22 -17.87
CA ALA A 113 10.87 14.21 -16.86
C ALA A 113 10.35 14.56 -15.46
N VAL A 114 9.39 15.48 -15.36
CA VAL A 114 8.73 15.83 -14.08
C VAL A 114 7.68 14.78 -13.68
N GLN A 115 7.01 14.15 -14.64
CA GLN A 115 6.03 13.11 -14.37
C GLN A 115 6.64 11.86 -13.74
N ALA A 116 7.80 11.38 -14.20
CA ALA A 116 8.37 10.12 -13.71
C ALA A 116 8.62 10.10 -12.18
N PRO A 117 9.24 11.12 -11.56
CA PRO A 117 9.38 11.19 -10.10
C PRO A 117 8.04 11.30 -9.36
N ILE A 118 7.08 12.06 -9.88
CA ILE A 118 5.74 12.20 -9.27
C ILE A 118 5.03 10.85 -9.25
N ILE A 119 5.09 10.12 -10.37
CA ILE A 119 4.55 8.76 -10.49
C ILE A 119 5.26 7.85 -9.48
N MET A 120 6.59 7.88 -9.41
CA MET A 120 7.36 7.05 -8.47
C MET A 120 7.04 7.38 -7.00
N MET A 121 6.87 8.65 -6.65
CA MET A 121 6.42 9.07 -5.30
C MET A 121 5.01 8.55 -5.01
N SER A 122 4.10 8.60 -5.98
CA SER A 122 2.75 8.07 -5.81
C SER A 122 2.73 6.54 -5.64
N GLN A 123 3.58 5.84 -6.40
CA GLN A 123 3.75 4.39 -6.32
C GLN A 123 4.39 3.96 -5.00
N ASN A 124 5.44 4.65 -4.53
CA ASN A 124 6.07 4.35 -3.24
C ASN A 124 5.06 4.42 -2.09
N ARG A 125 4.17 5.42 -2.10
CA ARG A 125 3.13 5.55 -1.08
C ARG A 125 2.04 4.50 -1.20
N ALA A 126 1.60 4.18 -2.42
CA ALA A 126 0.66 3.08 -2.64
C ALA A 126 1.23 1.75 -2.13
N SER A 127 2.48 1.44 -2.50
CA SER A 127 3.22 0.26 -2.03
C SER A 127 3.38 0.23 -0.51
N ALA A 128 3.63 1.37 0.13
CA ALA A 128 3.72 1.45 1.59
C ALA A 128 2.37 1.13 2.26
N LYS A 129 1.26 1.64 1.72
CA LYS A 129 -0.10 1.30 2.20
C LYS A 129 -0.41 -0.18 1.97
N ASP A 130 -0.09 -0.72 0.81
CA ASP A 130 -0.28 -2.14 0.48
C ASP A 130 0.53 -3.04 1.42
N ARG A 131 1.75 -2.63 1.78
CA ARG A 131 2.59 -3.35 2.75
C ARG A 131 1.99 -3.35 4.16
N ILE A 132 1.36 -2.26 4.59
CA ILE A 132 0.65 -2.19 5.88
C ILE A 132 -0.60 -3.08 5.83
N ALA A 133 -1.40 -3.00 4.77
CA ALA A 133 -2.60 -3.83 4.59
C ALA A 133 -2.25 -5.33 4.61
N ALA A 134 -1.23 -5.74 3.86
CA ALA A 134 -0.74 -7.12 3.86
C ALA A 134 -0.24 -7.57 5.25
N GLY A 135 0.31 -6.65 6.05
CA GLY A 135 0.69 -6.93 7.44
C GLY A 135 -0.52 -7.19 8.34
N LEU A 136 -1.56 -6.37 8.23
CA LEU A 136 -2.82 -6.54 8.97
C LEU A 136 -3.53 -7.84 8.59
N ASP A 137 -3.60 -8.15 7.30
CA ASP A 137 -4.21 -9.39 6.80
C ASP A 137 -3.48 -10.63 7.37
N TYR A 138 -2.14 -10.55 7.45
CA TYR A 138 -1.34 -11.61 8.06
C TYR A 138 -1.61 -11.77 9.57
N GLU A 139 -1.71 -10.67 10.33
CA GLU A 139 -2.04 -10.71 11.76
C GLU A 139 -3.45 -11.29 12.00
N ILE A 140 -4.43 -10.91 11.17
CA ILE A 140 -5.79 -11.47 11.22
C ILE A 140 -5.76 -12.97 10.95
N ASN A 141 -4.98 -13.42 9.98
CA ASN A 141 -4.86 -14.85 9.66
C ASN A 141 -4.25 -15.65 10.82
N LEU A 142 -3.16 -15.17 11.43
CA LEU A 142 -2.56 -15.83 12.60
C LEU A 142 -3.51 -15.85 13.80
N ARG A 143 -4.27 -14.78 14.01
CA ARG A 143 -5.30 -14.75 15.05
C ARG A 143 -6.42 -15.76 14.79
N ALA A 144 -6.87 -15.88 13.55
CA ALA A 144 -7.85 -16.89 13.16
C ALA A 144 -7.33 -18.30 13.40
N GLU A 145 -6.04 -18.56 13.11
CA GLU A 145 -5.39 -19.84 13.39
C GLU A 145 -5.40 -20.18 14.89
N LEU A 146 -5.07 -19.21 15.76
CA LEU A 146 -5.18 -19.38 17.23
C LEU A 146 -6.61 -19.68 17.68
N GLU A 147 -7.60 -18.98 17.12
CA GLU A 147 -9.01 -19.23 17.44
C GLU A 147 -9.46 -20.62 17.01
N ILE A 148 -8.99 -21.12 15.86
CA ILE A 148 -9.26 -22.48 15.37
C ILE A 148 -8.63 -23.52 16.30
N MET A 149 -7.35 -23.36 16.68
CA MET A 149 -6.68 -24.28 17.60
C MET A 149 -7.43 -24.39 18.93
N ARG A 150 -7.94 -23.26 19.43
CA ARG A 150 -8.74 -23.21 20.66
C ARG A 150 -10.08 -23.91 20.55
N LEU A 151 -10.76 -23.72 19.42
CA LEU A 151 -12.00 -24.45 19.14
C LEU A 151 -11.73 -25.95 19.07
N HIS A 152 -10.62 -26.38 18.45
CA HIS A 152 -10.22 -27.78 18.39
C HIS A 152 -10.00 -28.37 19.79
N HIS A 153 -9.23 -27.69 20.65
CA HIS A 153 -8.97 -28.14 22.01
C HIS A 153 -10.25 -28.28 22.84
N LYS A 154 -11.17 -27.31 22.76
CA LYS A 154 -12.48 -27.40 23.42
C LYS A 154 -13.34 -28.55 22.88
N MET A 155 -13.28 -28.81 21.57
CA MET A 155 -14.00 -29.94 20.97
C MET A 155 -13.44 -31.28 21.45
N ASP A 156 -12.12 -31.42 21.57
CA ASP A 156 -11.49 -32.63 22.10
C ASP A 156 -11.86 -32.89 23.56
N GLU A 157 -11.88 -31.84 24.38
CA GLU A 157 -12.31 -31.91 25.78
C GLU A 157 -13.77 -32.40 25.90
N LEU A 158 -14.69 -31.79 25.15
CA LEU A 158 -16.10 -32.20 25.10
C LEU A 158 -16.26 -33.64 24.57
N MET A 159 -15.52 -34.03 23.53
CA MET A 159 -15.55 -35.41 23.03
C MET A 159 -15.03 -36.42 24.07
N GLY A 160 -14.04 -36.02 24.88
CA GLY A 160 -13.56 -36.80 26.01
C GLY A 160 -14.64 -37.02 27.07
N GLU A 161 -15.31 -35.96 27.50
CA GLU A 161 -16.42 -36.03 28.48
C GLU A 161 -17.57 -36.91 27.98
N VAL A 162 -17.99 -36.75 26.72
CA VAL A 162 -19.06 -37.56 26.12
C VAL A 162 -18.69 -39.05 26.06
N LYS A 163 -17.42 -39.38 25.77
CA LYS A 163 -16.95 -40.78 25.85
C LYS A 163 -16.96 -41.32 27.28
N GLY A 164 -16.64 -40.47 28.26
CA GLY A 164 -16.69 -40.81 29.70
C GLY A 164 -18.12 -41.11 30.17
N LEU A 165 -19.11 -40.33 29.74
CA LEU A 165 -20.53 -40.51 30.07
C LEU A 165 -21.16 -41.77 29.45
N LYS A 166 -20.53 -42.35 28.42
CA LYS A 166 -21.00 -43.57 27.73
C LYS A 166 -20.46 -44.88 28.33
N ARG A 167 -19.62 -44.81 29.36
CA ARG A 167 -19.12 -45.97 30.13
C ARG A 167 -19.87 -46.11 31.44
#